data_AF-A0A846CLX4-F1
#
_entry.id   AF-A0A846CLX4-F1
#
_cell.length_a   1.000
_cell.length_b   1.000
_cell.length_c   1.000
_cell.angle_alpha   90.00
_cell.angle_beta   90.00
_cell.angle_gamma   90.00
#
_symmetry.space_group_name_H-M   'P 1'
#
loop_
_entity.id
_entity.type
_entity.pdbx_description
1 polymer ?
#
loop_
_entity_poly.entity_id
_entity_poly.type
_entity_poly.pdbx_seq_one_letter_code
_entity_poly.pdbx_strand_id
1 'polypeptide(L)'
;MTQLPGPKAPALIQLLQWVAEPLTFMEKCAEEYGDSFQVKLNYPMVFISHPKAIEEIFKTNPKQFDCGSGNKFLQPLLGDYSLLLLDGTPHQRQRKLLMPPFHGGKNRS
;
A
#
# COMPACT_ATOMS: atom_id res chain seq x y z
N MET A 1 -0.95 22.33 -2.98
CA MET A 1 -1.10 20.92 -2.58
C MET A 1 -2.22 20.86 -1.57
N THR A 2 -3.33 20.22 -1.91
CA THR A 2 -4.48 20.08 -0.99
C THR A 2 -4.09 19.08 0.08
N GLN A 3 -4.01 19.52 1.33
CA GLN A 3 -3.69 18.64 2.45
C GLN A 3 -4.94 17.85 2.83
N LEU A 4 -4.84 16.51 2.85
CA LEU A 4 -5.94 15.66 3.28
C LEU A 4 -6.18 15.78 4.80
N PRO A 5 -7.43 15.63 5.27
CA PRO A 5 -7.72 15.57 6.69
C PRO A 5 -7.06 14.35 7.33
N GLY A 6 -6.89 14.38 8.64
CA GLY A 6 -6.35 13.24 9.37
C GLY A 6 -6.02 13.54 10.83
N PRO A 7 -5.59 12.51 11.59
CA PRO A 7 -5.36 12.62 13.02
C PRO A 7 -4.32 13.69 13.36
N LYS A 8 -4.67 14.55 14.33
CA LYS A 8 -3.77 15.59 14.85
C LYS A 8 -2.80 15.09 15.92
N ALA A 9 -3.00 13.85 16.40
CA ALA A 9 -2.12 13.23 17.39
C ALA A 9 -0.66 13.19 16.89
N PRO A 10 0.34 13.22 17.79
CA PRO A 10 1.73 13.03 17.44
C PRO A 10 1.98 11.71 16.69
N ALA A 11 2.97 11.70 15.79
CA ALA A 11 3.27 10.54 14.94
C ALA A 11 3.54 9.25 15.74
N LEU A 12 4.18 9.35 16.91
CA LEU A 12 4.42 8.20 17.79
C LEU A 12 3.12 7.59 18.31
N ILE A 13 2.12 8.40 18.63
CA ILE A 13 0.81 7.90 19.09
C ILE A 13 0.08 7.20 17.94
N GLN A 14 0.09 7.80 16.75
CA GLN A 14 -0.51 7.20 15.56
C GLN A 14 0.16 5.86 15.22
N LEU A 15 1.50 5.81 15.30
CA LEU A 15 2.27 4.59 15.07
C LEU A 15 1.95 3.49 16.09
N LEU A 16 1.86 3.82 17.38
CA LEU A 16 1.51 2.85 18.42
C LEU A 16 0.10 2.29 18.21
N GLN A 17 -0.87 3.14 17.88
CA GLN A 17 -2.24 2.71 17.57
C GLN A 17 -2.26 1.81 16.33
N TRP A 18 -1.53 2.17 15.28
CA TRP A 18 -1.39 1.37 14.07
C TRP A 18 -0.79 -0.02 14.34
N VAL A 19 0.25 -0.09 15.18
CA VAL A 19 0.93 -1.36 15.49
C VAL A 19 0.07 -2.25 16.41
N ALA A 20 -0.65 -1.66 17.38
CA ALA A 20 -1.46 -2.42 18.32
C ALA A 20 -2.79 -2.88 17.72
N GLU A 21 -3.50 -1.99 17.02
CA GLU A 21 -4.88 -2.20 16.56
C GLU A 21 -5.11 -1.54 15.18
N PRO A 22 -4.47 -2.05 14.10
CA PRO A 22 -4.48 -1.37 12.79
C PRO A 22 -5.87 -1.20 12.20
N LEU A 23 -6.73 -2.23 12.29
CA LEU A 23 -8.08 -2.19 11.72
C LEU A 23 -8.95 -1.15 12.43
N THR A 24 -8.96 -1.17 13.77
CA THR A 24 -9.72 -0.21 14.57
C THR A 24 -9.22 1.21 14.39
N PHE A 25 -7.91 1.41 14.24
CA PHE A 25 -7.34 2.72 13.90
C PHE A 25 -7.82 3.21 12.53
N MET A 26 -7.83 2.34 11.52
CA MET A 26 -8.33 2.68 10.17
C MET A 26 -9.82 3.00 10.17
N GLU A 27 -10.64 2.20 10.86
CA GLU A 27 -12.08 2.41 10.99
C GLU A 27 -12.39 3.76 11.63
N LYS A 28 -11.74 4.09 12.76
CA LYS A 28 -11.88 5.40 13.42
C LYS A 28 -11.50 6.55 12.50
N CYS A 29 -10.40 6.40 11.76
CA CYS A 29 -9.98 7.42 10.81
C CYS A 29 -10.97 7.58 9.64
N ALA A 30 -11.53 6.47 9.14
CA ALA A 30 -12.53 6.52 8.07
C ALA A 30 -13.85 7.16 8.56
N GLU A 31 -14.28 6.85 9.78
CA GLU A 31 -15.46 7.47 10.40
C GLU A 31 -15.28 8.97 10.62
N GLU A 32 -14.09 9.42 11.05
CA GLU A 32 -13.83 10.82 11.39
C GLU A 32 -13.44 11.70 10.18
N TYR A 33 -12.67 11.15 9.24
CA TYR A 33 -12.07 11.90 8.13
C TYR A 33 -12.59 11.48 6.74
N GLY A 34 -13.44 10.46 6.66
CA GLY A 34 -14.06 9.97 5.43
C GLY A 34 -13.17 9.03 4.63
N ASP A 35 -13.50 8.88 3.34
CA ASP A 35 -12.92 7.85 2.45
C ASP A 35 -11.47 8.15 2.00
N SER A 36 -10.88 9.26 2.42
CA SER A 36 -9.50 9.64 2.08
C SER A 36 -8.90 10.52 3.16
N PHE A 37 -7.85 10.00 3.80
CA PHE A 37 -7.22 10.68 4.93
C PHE A 37 -5.72 10.43 4.96
N GLN A 38 -5.00 11.31 5.66
CA GLN A 38 -3.56 11.23 5.82
C GLN A 38 -3.18 10.95 7.28
N VAL A 39 -2.32 9.96 7.49
CA VAL A 39 -1.74 9.67 8.80
C VAL A 39 -0.23 9.95 8.79
N LYS A 40 0.33 10.10 9.99
CA LYS A 40 1.75 10.28 10.23
C LYS A 40 2.28 9.07 10.99
N LEU A 41 2.72 8.05 10.25
CA LEU A 41 3.41 6.90 10.81
C LEU A 41 4.93 7.16 10.75
N ASN A 42 5.72 6.16 10.41
CA ASN A 42 7.17 6.29 10.12
C ASN A 42 7.44 7.28 8.98
N TYR A 43 6.46 7.44 8.09
CA TYR A 43 6.41 8.41 7.01
C TYR A 43 4.94 8.83 6.78
N PRO A 44 4.68 10.00 6.16
CA PRO A 44 3.32 10.39 5.79
C PRO A 44 2.70 9.36 4.86
N MET A 45 1.53 8.84 5.22
CA MET A 45 0.80 7.84 4.43
C MET A 45 -0.62 8.33 4.19
N VAL A 46 -1.09 8.15 2.95
CA VAL A 46 -2.46 8.48 2.55
C VAL A 46 -3.23 7.19 2.35
N PHE A 47 -4.37 7.08 3.04
CA PHE A 47 -5.34 6.01 2.86
C PHE A 47 -6.44 6.49 1.92
N ILE A 48 -6.80 5.64 0.96
CA ILE A 48 -7.84 5.92 -0.04
C ILE A 48 -8.75 4.70 -0.11
N SER A 49 -10.02 4.86 0.23
CA SER A 49 -11.05 3.83 0.14
C SER A 49 -12.15 4.16 -0.88
N HIS A 50 -12.21 5.39 -1.40
CA HIS A 50 -13.26 5.79 -2.35
C HIS A 50 -13.15 5.02 -3.68
N PRO A 51 -14.17 4.25 -4.11
CA PRO A 51 -14.07 3.34 -5.25
C PRO A 51 -13.62 4.00 -6.56
N LYS A 52 -14.14 5.19 -6.89
CA LYS A 52 -13.73 5.91 -8.10
C LYS A 52 -12.27 6.39 -8.04
N ALA A 53 -11.78 6.76 -6.86
CA ALA A 53 -10.40 7.20 -6.71
C ALA A 53 -9.43 6.04 -6.90
N ILE A 54 -9.79 4.87 -6.34
CA ILE A 54 -9.07 3.62 -6.56
C ILE A 54 -9.04 3.27 -8.05
N GLU A 55 -10.18 3.33 -8.75
CA GLU A 55 -10.26 3.06 -10.18
C GLU A 55 -9.32 3.97 -11.00
N GLU A 56 -9.30 5.28 -10.72
CA GLU A 56 -8.41 6.22 -11.40
C GLU A 56 -6.93 5.98 -11.10
N ILE A 57 -6.58 5.59 -9.87
CA ILE A 57 -5.21 5.19 -9.52
C ILE A 57 -4.77 3.99 -10.36
N PHE A 58 -5.63 2.98 -10.52
CA PHE A 58 -5.30 1.79 -11.31
C PHE A 58 -5.29 2.03 -12.83
N LYS A 59 -5.98 3.07 -13.33
CA LYS A 59 -5.91 3.49 -14.74
C LYS A 59 -4.68 4.36 -15.04
N THR A 60 -4.10 4.99 -14.03
CA THR A 60 -2.96 5.89 -14.19
C THR A 60 -1.72 5.11 -14.66
N ASN A 61 -0.88 5.75 -15.46
CA ASN A 61 0.34 5.12 -15.97
C ASN A 61 1.22 4.67 -14.79
N PRO A 62 1.57 3.37 -14.67
CA PRO A 62 2.33 2.85 -13.53
C PRO A 62 3.71 3.49 -13.38
N LYS A 63 4.28 4.08 -14.43
CA LYS A 63 5.55 4.83 -14.36
C LYS A 63 5.46 6.11 -13.52
N GLN A 64 4.25 6.56 -13.17
CA GLN A 64 4.03 7.71 -12.29
C GLN A 64 4.07 7.33 -10.80
N PHE A 65 4.12 6.02 -10.49
CA PHE A 65 4.21 5.52 -9.12
C PHE A 65 5.54 4.79 -8.92
N ASP A 66 6.11 4.98 -7.74
CA ASP A 66 7.30 4.26 -7.28
C ASP A 66 6.89 3.39 -6.08
N CYS A 67 6.31 2.22 -6.39
CA CYS A 67 5.77 1.28 -5.41
C CYS A 67 6.88 0.48 -4.71
N GLY A 68 7.94 0.14 -5.45
CA GLY A 68 9.09 -0.61 -4.98
C GLY A 68 9.89 0.17 -3.95
N SER A 69 10.11 1.47 -4.16
CA SER A 69 10.75 2.32 -3.14
C SER A 69 9.89 2.46 -1.88
N GLY A 70 8.57 2.57 -2.04
CA GLY A 70 7.61 2.64 -0.93
C GLY A 70 7.65 1.40 -0.03
N ASN A 71 8.00 0.24 -0.59
CA ASN A 71 8.05 -1.03 0.14
C ASN A 71 9.45 -1.36 0.71
N LYS A 72 10.46 -0.51 0.54
CA LYS A 72 11.85 -0.78 1.01
C LYS A 72 11.96 -1.11 2.50
N PHE A 73 11.03 -0.66 3.34
CA PHE A 73 11.00 -1.04 4.74
C PHE A 73 10.85 -2.56 4.97
N LEU A 74 10.33 -3.30 3.97
CA LEU A 74 10.21 -4.75 3.97
C LEU A 74 11.47 -5.48 3.47
N GLN A 75 12.48 -4.75 2.97
CA GLN A 75 13.70 -5.33 2.38
C GLN A 75 14.44 -6.31 3.30
N PRO A 76 14.63 -6.04 4.62
CA PRO A 76 15.31 -6.99 5.50
C PRO A 76 14.57 -8.33 5.67
N LEU A 77 13.24 -8.34 5.44
CA LEU A 77 12.41 -9.54 5.56
C LEU A 77 12.30 -10.31 4.23
N LEU A 78 12.21 -9.60 3.11
CA LEU A 78 11.85 -10.18 1.82
C LEU A 78 13.04 -10.36 0.85
N GLY A 79 14.14 -9.66 1.08
CA GLY A 79 15.32 -9.64 0.20
C GLY A 79 15.11 -8.82 -1.09
N ASP A 80 16.22 -8.42 -1.71
CA ASP A 80 16.28 -7.40 -2.77
C ASP A 80 15.52 -7.76 -4.06
N TYR A 81 15.21 -9.04 -4.28
CA TYR A 81 14.55 -9.54 -5.49
C TYR A 81 13.09 -9.97 -5.25
N SER A 82 12.52 -9.62 -4.09
CA SER A 82 11.11 -9.84 -3.82
C SER A 82 10.25 -9.09 -4.82
N LEU A 83 9.20 -9.75 -5.33
CA LEU A 83 8.25 -9.14 -6.24
C LEU A 83 7.62 -7.87 -5.63
N LEU A 84 7.46 -7.80 -4.31
CA LEU A 84 6.90 -6.63 -3.62
C LEU A 84 7.83 -5.40 -3.59
N LEU A 85 9.14 -5.58 -3.85
CA LEU A 85 10.14 -4.51 -3.84
C LEU A 85 10.56 -4.05 -5.24
N LEU A 86 10.23 -4.84 -6.27
CA LEU A 86 10.56 -4.51 -7.66
C LEU A 86 9.50 -3.60 -8.26
N ASP A 87 9.91 -2.74 -9.19
CA ASP A 87 9.03 -1.93 -10.02
C ASP A 87 9.30 -2.10 -11.51
N GLY A 88 8.38 -1.65 -12.36
CA GLY A 88 8.56 -1.58 -13.80
C GLY A 88 8.95 -2.91 -14.46
N THR A 89 10.00 -2.89 -15.28
CA THR A 89 10.46 -4.06 -16.05
C THR A 89 10.93 -5.23 -15.16
N PRO A 90 11.75 -5.03 -14.11
CA PRO A 90 12.06 -6.08 -13.15
C PRO A 90 10.83 -6.74 -12.54
N HIS A 91 9.85 -5.95 -12.09
CA HIS A 91 8.59 -6.45 -11.54
C HIS A 91 7.82 -7.30 -12.56
N GLN A 92 7.65 -6.81 -13.79
CA GLN A 92 6.96 -7.52 -14.86
C GLN A 92 7.62 -8.86 -15.20
N ARG A 93 8.96 -8.88 -15.27
CA ARG A 93 9.73 -10.09 -15.54
C ARG A 93 9.53 -11.13 -14.43
N GLN A 94 9.68 -10.71 -13.18
CA GLN A 94 9.53 -11.59 -12.02
C GLN A 94 8.10 -12.15 -11.91
N ARG A 95 7.09 -11.29 -12.12
CA ARG A 95 5.68 -11.71 -12.16
C ARG A 95 5.43 -12.75 -13.25
N LYS A 96 5.97 -12.57 -14.46
CA LYS A 96 5.78 -13.52 -15.56
C LYS A 96 6.34 -14.92 -15.25
N LEU A 97 7.42 -15.00 -14.47
CA LEU A 97 8.02 -16.27 -14.05
C LEU A 97 7.19 -16.97 -12.96
N LEU A 98 6.63 -16.21 -12.02
CA LEU A 98 5.92 -16.75 -10.85
C LEU A 98 4.44 -17.03 -11.09
N MET A 99 3.78 -16.26 -11.95
CA MET A 99 2.34 -16.37 -12.16
C MET A 99 1.83 -17.67 -12.83
N PRO A 100 2.56 -18.43 -13.68
CA PRO A 100 2.03 -19.62 -14.36
C PRO A 100 1.28 -20.63 -13.46
N PRO A 101 1.78 -21.06 -12.28
CA PRO A 101 1.04 -21.94 -11.38
C PRO A 101 -0.21 -21.30 -10.74
N PHE A 102 -0.31 -19.97 -10.70
CA PHE A 102 -1.45 -19.25 -10.13
C PHE A 102 -2.57 -18.97 -11.14
N HIS A 103 -2.37 -19.29 -12.43
CA HIS A 103 -3.41 -19.15 -13.47
C HIS A 103 -4.34 -20.37 -13.50
N GLY A 104 -5.00 -20.70 -12.39
CA GLY A 104 -6.22 -21.53 -12.28
C GLY A 104 -6.29 -22.90 -13.01
N GLY A 105 -5.25 -23.36 -13.67
CA GLY A 105 -5.32 -24.40 -14.70
C GLY A 105 -4.86 -25.78 -14.25
N LYS A 106 -4.50 -25.97 -12.97
CA LYS A 106 -4.07 -27.29 -12.49
C LYS A 106 -4.46 -27.56 -11.04
N ASN A 107 -5.74 -27.44 -10.74
CA ASN A 107 -6.35 -28.29 -9.71
C ASN A 107 -6.57 -29.68 -10.31
N ARG A 108 -5.52 -30.52 -10.26
CA ARG A 108 -5.62 -31.97 -10.38
C ARG A 108 -4.55 -32.62 -9.50
N SER A 109 -4.92 -32.92 -8.27
CA SER A 109 -4.50 -34.10 -7.51
C SER A 109 -5.64 -34.49 -6.58
#